data_AF-A0A845X6W2-F1
#
_entry.id   AF-A0A845X6W2-F1
#
_cell.length_a   1.000
_cell.length_b   1.000
_cell.length_c   1.000
_cell.angle_alpha   90.00
_cell.angle_beta   90.00
_cell.angle_gamma   90.00
#
_symmetry.space_group_name_H-M   'P 1'
#
loop_
_entity.id
_entity.type
_entity.pdbx_description
1 polymer ?
#
loop_
_entity_poly.entity_id
_entity_poly.type
_entity_poly.pdbx_seq_one_letter_code
_entity_poly.pdbx_strand_id
1 'polypeptide(L)'
;MQQVSTITLGQFYVWWDEHPEQRLWLNFQPLIEHFDLSGQFCLGHWQAKPFGLRRWGIYEHPANIYTPMDYDQFLGGLYWMTFIQVPETQYRSSPSAVILFKNGRLKPLPRDRYTITTTLS
;
A
#
# COMPACT_ATOMS: atom_id res chain seq x y z
N MET A 1 -18.64 2.91 1.27
CA MET A 1 -17.60 2.63 0.26
C MET A 1 -16.27 3.20 0.77
N GLN A 2 -15.11 2.64 0.41
CA GLN A 2 -13.84 3.23 0.85
C GLN A 2 -13.39 4.32 -0.12
N GLN A 3 -12.95 5.44 0.44
CA GLN A 3 -12.45 6.61 -0.27
C GLN A 3 -10.96 6.83 0.06
N VAL A 4 -10.26 7.48 -0.86
CA VAL A 4 -8.84 7.79 -0.75
C VAL A 4 -8.61 9.23 -1.18
N SER A 5 -7.81 9.98 -0.42
CA SER A 5 -7.28 11.28 -0.86
C SER A 5 -5.78 11.33 -0.69
N THR A 6 -5.07 11.74 -1.74
CA THR A 6 -3.64 12.04 -1.68
C THR A 6 -3.42 13.34 -0.92
N ILE A 7 -2.50 13.34 0.05
CA ILE A 7 -2.09 14.53 0.80
C ILE A 7 -0.84 15.12 0.16
N THR A 8 0.19 14.29 0.04
CA THR A 8 1.48 14.60 -0.58
C THR A 8 2.12 13.29 -1.07
N LEU A 9 3.38 13.33 -1.52
CA LEU A 9 4.11 12.15 -1.95
C LEU A 9 4.18 11.09 -0.81
N GLY A 10 3.67 9.90 -1.09
CA GLY A 10 3.67 8.77 -0.15
C GLY A 10 2.71 8.94 1.04
N GLN A 11 1.82 9.95 1.01
CA GLN A 11 0.90 10.22 2.12
C GLN A 11 -0.55 10.32 1.66
N PHE A 12 -1.44 9.60 2.35
CA PHE A 12 -2.84 9.44 1.96
C PHE A 12 -3.76 9.46 3.19
N TYR A 13 -4.97 9.99 3.02
CA TYR A 13 -6.08 9.64 3.90
C TYR A 13 -6.91 8.54 3.25
N VAL A 14 -7.35 7.60 4.07
CA VAL A 14 -8.27 6.54 3.67
C VAL A 14 -9.41 6.47 4.67
N TRP A 15 -10.65 6.50 4.19
CA TRP A 15 -11.83 6.45 5.06
C TRP A 15 -12.96 5.68 4.40
N TRP A 16 -14.00 5.39 5.19
CA TRP A 16 -15.21 4.74 4.73
C TRP A 16 -16.37 5.71 4.96
N ASP A 17 -17.22 5.89 3.97
CA ASP A 17 -18.33 6.85 4.06
C ASP A 17 -19.26 6.56 5.23
N GLU A 18 -19.42 5.28 5.58
CA GLU A 18 -20.25 4.82 6.70
C GLU A 18 -19.54 4.98 8.06
N HIS A 19 -18.21 5.12 8.08
CA HIS A 19 -17.37 5.19 9.28
C HIS A 19 -16.24 6.23 9.13
N PRO A 20 -16.57 7.52 8.89
CA PRO A 20 -15.57 8.56 8.64
C PRO A 20 -14.65 8.83 9.84
N GLU A 21 -15.12 8.54 11.07
CA GLU A 21 -14.36 8.66 12.31
C GLU A 21 -13.18 7.68 12.38
N GLN A 22 -13.20 6.61 11.57
CA GLN A 22 -12.14 5.60 11.52
C GLN A 22 -11.13 5.88 10.39
N ARG A 23 -11.07 7.12 9.91
CA ARG A 23 -10.11 7.55 8.91
C ARG A 23 -8.68 7.20 9.31
N LEU A 24 -7.96 6.59 8.37
CA LEU A 24 -6.55 6.28 8.48
C LEU A 24 -5.72 7.34 7.78
N TRP A 25 -4.65 7.77 8.43
CA TRP A 25 -3.55 8.46 7.78
C TRP A 25 -2.47 7.44 7.44
N LEU A 26 -2.19 7.29 6.16
CA LEU A 26 -1.12 6.46 5.64
C LEU A 26 0.06 7.35 5.25
N ASN A 27 1.24 7.01 5.74
CA ASN A 27 2.50 7.68 5.44
C ASN A 27 3.58 6.61 5.22
N PHE A 28 3.93 6.43 3.96
CA PHE A 28 4.95 5.48 3.51
C PHE A 28 6.36 6.06 3.55
N GLN A 29 6.51 7.37 3.76
CA GLN A 29 7.79 8.06 3.68
C GLN A 29 8.85 7.49 4.65
N PRO A 30 8.53 7.16 5.91
CA PRO A 30 9.48 6.49 6.79
C PRO A 30 10.05 5.18 6.24
N LEU A 31 9.24 4.37 5.56
CA LEU A 31 9.71 3.14 4.93
C LEU A 31 10.60 3.45 3.73
N ILE A 32 10.23 4.44 2.93
CA ILE A 32 10.99 4.87 1.75
C ILE A 32 12.38 5.37 2.18
N GLU A 33 12.44 6.22 3.20
CA GLU A 33 13.69 6.79 3.72
C GLU A 33 14.53 5.73 4.43
N HIS A 34 13.93 4.90 5.29
CA HIS A 34 14.67 3.89 6.07
C HIS A 34 15.33 2.83 5.19
N PHE A 35 14.67 2.43 4.10
CA PHE A 35 15.17 1.40 3.18
C PHE A 35 15.81 1.97 1.91
N ASP A 36 16.02 3.29 1.84
CA ASP A 36 16.58 4.01 0.68
C ASP A 36 15.91 3.60 -0.65
N LEU A 37 14.57 3.57 -0.63
CA LEU A 37 13.78 3.13 -1.77
C LEU A 37 13.73 4.24 -2.82
N SER A 38 14.11 3.89 -4.05
CA SER A 38 14.12 4.80 -5.18
C SER A 38 13.64 4.10 -6.45
N GLY A 39 13.40 4.89 -7.50
CA GLY A 39 12.92 4.37 -8.78
C GLY A 39 11.48 3.86 -8.70
N GLN A 40 11.17 2.80 -9.44
CA GLN A 40 9.82 2.26 -9.54
C GLN A 40 9.62 1.13 -8.53
N PHE A 41 8.58 1.21 -7.71
CA PHE A 41 8.24 0.15 -6.76
C PHE A 41 6.78 0.23 -6.33
N CYS A 42 6.28 -0.88 -5.77
CA CYS A 42 5.02 -0.92 -5.04
C CYS A 42 5.25 -1.34 -3.59
N LEU A 43 4.51 -0.74 -2.66
CA LEU A 43 4.43 -1.15 -1.26
C LEU A 43 3.02 -1.64 -0.95
N GLY A 44 2.89 -2.92 -0.62
CA GLY A 44 1.63 -3.55 -0.24
C GLY A 44 1.48 -3.73 1.26
N HIS A 45 0.30 -3.44 1.80
CA HIS A 45 0.03 -3.63 3.21
C HIS A 45 -1.41 -4.04 3.47
N TRP A 46 -1.63 -4.72 4.59
CA TRP A 46 -2.96 -5.05 5.08
C TRP A 46 -3.41 -3.99 6.08
N GLN A 47 -4.56 -3.35 5.83
CA GLN A 47 -5.04 -2.28 6.68
C GLN A 47 -5.44 -2.78 8.08
N ALA A 48 -4.97 -2.10 9.12
CA ALA A 48 -5.25 -2.50 10.51
C ALA A 48 -6.69 -2.20 10.98
N LYS A 49 -7.37 -1.21 10.39
CA LYS A 49 -8.72 -0.75 10.77
C LYS A 49 -9.50 -0.27 9.54
N PRO A 50 -10.84 -0.13 9.62
CA PRO A 50 -11.76 -0.65 10.64
C PRO A 50 -11.71 -2.16 10.75
N PHE A 51 -12.06 -2.70 11.91
CA PHE A 51 -12.35 -4.12 12.01
C PHE A 51 -13.54 -4.48 11.10
N GLY A 52 -13.47 -5.61 10.39
CA GLY A 52 -14.50 -6.04 9.43
C GLY A 52 -14.47 -5.37 8.06
N LEU A 53 -13.75 -4.24 7.91
CA LEU A 53 -13.60 -3.53 6.63
C LEU A 53 -12.14 -3.46 6.12
N ARG A 54 -11.27 -4.23 6.79
CA ARG A 54 -9.86 -4.37 6.43
C ARG A 54 -9.72 -4.92 5.04
N ARG A 55 -8.74 -4.39 4.31
CA ARG A 55 -8.46 -4.78 2.94
C ARG A 55 -7.00 -4.52 2.62
N TRP A 56 -6.55 -4.97 1.45
CA TRP A 56 -5.23 -4.66 0.94
C TRP A 56 -5.17 -3.20 0.50
N GLY A 57 -3.98 -2.62 0.64
CA GLY A 57 -3.61 -1.35 0.05
C GLY A 57 -2.29 -1.49 -0.68
N ILE A 58 -2.24 -1.05 -1.93
CA ILE A 58 -0.99 -0.96 -2.69
C ILE A 58 -0.70 0.52 -2.97
N TYR A 59 0.46 0.97 -2.51
CA TYR A 59 1.06 2.23 -2.91
C TYR A 59 1.99 2.00 -4.10
N GLU A 60 1.88 2.81 -5.17
CA GLU A 60 2.73 2.78 -6.35
C GLU A 60 3.59 4.06 -6.47
N HIS A 61 4.91 3.89 -6.51
CA HIS A 61 5.89 4.95 -6.72
C HIS A 61 6.53 4.83 -8.12
N PRO A 62 6.79 5.94 -8.85
CA PRO A 62 6.59 7.33 -8.46
C PRO A 62 5.20 7.89 -8.80
N ALA A 63 4.29 7.07 -9.30
CA ALA A 63 2.94 7.51 -9.70
C ALA A 63 2.16 8.19 -8.57
N ASN A 64 2.54 7.91 -7.32
CA ASN A 64 1.93 8.42 -6.10
C ASN A 64 0.44 8.07 -5.99
N ILE A 65 0.12 6.84 -6.37
CA ILE A 65 -1.23 6.28 -6.35
C ILE A 65 -1.33 5.30 -5.20
N TYR A 66 -2.44 5.36 -4.47
CA TYR A 66 -2.80 4.36 -3.49
C TYR A 66 -4.09 3.67 -3.92
N THR A 67 -4.01 2.36 -4.15
CA THR A 67 -5.13 1.54 -4.61
C THR A 67 -5.58 0.60 -3.49
N PRO A 68 -6.79 0.79 -2.96
CA PRO A 68 -7.39 -0.18 -2.06
C PRO A 68 -8.00 -1.36 -2.82
N MET A 69 -7.90 -2.55 -2.24
CA MET A 69 -8.37 -3.81 -2.85
C MET A 69 -8.90 -4.74 -1.78
N ASP A 70 -10.06 -5.36 -2.02
CA ASP A 70 -10.61 -6.37 -1.12
C ASP A 70 -9.71 -7.62 -1.02
N TYR A 71 -9.97 -8.45 -0.02
CA TYR A 71 -9.08 -9.55 0.39
C TYR A 71 -8.77 -10.56 -0.71
N ASP A 72 -9.70 -10.75 -1.66
CA ASP A 72 -9.65 -11.70 -2.76
C ASP A 72 -9.27 -11.06 -4.12
N GLN A 73 -9.11 -9.74 -4.16
CA GLN A 73 -8.80 -9.00 -5.38
C GLN A 73 -7.30 -9.00 -5.69
N PHE A 74 -6.43 -9.20 -4.69
CA PHE A 74 -4.98 -9.16 -4.88
C PHE A 74 -4.37 -10.55 -5.10
N LEU A 75 -3.87 -10.78 -6.32
CA LEU A 75 -3.16 -12.00 -6.71
C LEU A 75 -1.65 -11.73 -6.65
N GLY A 76 -1.09 -11.78 -5.43
CA GLY A 76 0.35 -11.62 -5.21
C GLY A 76 1.12 -12.87 -5.66
N GLY A 77 2.08 -12.72 -6.58
CA GLY A 77 3.08 -13.75 -6.87
C GLY A 77 4.20 -13.71 -5.84
N LEU A 78 4.58 -14.86 -5.27
CA LEU A 78 5.61 -14.96 -4.21
C LEU A 78 7.03 -14.67 -4.68
N TYR A 79 7.29 -14.83 -5.96
CA TYR A 79 8.58 -14.54 -6.55
C TYR A 79 8.78 -13.02 -6.49
N TRP A 80 9.98 -12.54 -6.13
CA TRP A 80 10.39 -11.12 -6.19
C TRP A 80 9.84 -10.17 -5.11
N MET A 81 9.17 -10.66 -4.06
CA MET A 81 8.74 -9.80 -2.93
C MET A 81 9.78 -9.75 -1.79
N THR A 82 9.90 -8.60 -1.14
CA THR A 82 10.67 -8.43 0.09
C THR A 82 9.75 -7.93 1.20
N PHE A 83 9.73 -8.60 2.35
CA PHE A 83 9.03 -8.10 3.52
C PHE A 83 9.92 -7.10 4.25
N ILE A 84 9.42 -5.89 4.47
CA ILE A 84 10.14 -4.83 5.17
C ILE A 84 9.28 -4.28 6.31
N GLN A 85 9.92 -3.94 7.43
CA GLN A 85 9.26 -3.42 8.61
C GLN A 85 10.18 -2.44 9.32
N VAL A 86 9.60 -1.34 9.82
CA VAL A 86 10.26 -0.41 10.74
C VAL A 86 9.68 -0.53 12.15
N PRO A 87 10.46 -0.24 13.21
CA PRO A 87 9.95 -0.22 14.58
C PRO A 87 8.89 0.87 14.77
N GLU A 88 7.71 0.49 15.26
CA GLU A 88 6.60 1.44 15.53
C GLU A 88 6.94 2.49 16.59
N THR A 89 7.92 2.19 17.46
CA THR A 89 8.41 3.13 18.47
C THR A 89 9.13 4.32 17.85
N GLN A 90 9.71 4.17 16.65
CA GLN A 90 10.47 5.21 15.95
C GLN A 90 9.60 5.98 14.96
N TYR A 91 8.65 5.30 14.32
CA TYR A 91 7.79 5.89 13.29
C TYR A 91 6.34 5.66 13.66
N ARG A 92 5.68 6.69 14.21
CA ARG A 92 4.23 6.67 14.51
C ARG A 92 3.38 6.86 13.26
N SER A 93 3.77 6.23 12.16
CA SER A 93 3.10 6.28 10.86
C SER A 93 2.66 4.89 10.47
N SER A 94 1.40 4.75 10.06
CA SER A 94 0.95 3.55 9.35
C SER A 94 1.21 3.73 7.86
N PRO A 95 1.56 2.70 7.09
CA PRO A 95 1.94 1.38 7.58
C PRO A 95 3.38 1.34 8.13
N SER A 96 3.63 0.44 9.08
CA SER A 96 4.95 0.15 9.67
C SER A 96 5.59 -1.13 9.11
N ALA A 97 4.79 -2.02 8.52
CA ALA A 97 5.21 -3.27 7.90
C ALA A 97 4.52 -3.45 6.54
N VAL A 98 5.30 -3.72 5.49
CA VAL A 98 4.82 -3.79 4.11
C VAL A 98 5.55 -4.87 3.30
N ILE A 99 4.91 -5.29 2.21
CA ILE A 99 5.49 -6.10 1.16
C ILE A 99 6.02 -5.16 0.08
N LEU A 100 7.33 -5.14 -0.13
CA LEU A 100 7.99 -4.40 -1.20
C LEU A 100 8.06 -5.24 -2.46
N PHE A 101 7.58 -4.65 -3.56
CA PHE A 101 7.75 -5.17 -4.92
C PHE A 101 8.66 -4.22 -5.70
N LYS A 102 9.96 -4.53 -5.75
CA LYS A 102 10.95 -3.72 -6.50
C LYS A 102 10.67 -3.80 -8.00
N ASN A 103 10.78 -2.67 -8.70
CA ASN A 103 10.46 -2.54 -10.12
C ASN A 103 9.03 -3.01 -10.48
N GLY A 104 8.15 -3.07 -9.47
CA GLY A 104 6.76 -3.49 -9.62
C GLY A 104 5.87 -2.37 -10.15
N ARG A 105 4.80 -2.73 -10.85
CA ARG A 105 3.62 -1.89 -11.10
C ARG A 105 2.36 -2.67 -10.77
N LEU A 106 1.34 -1.96 -10.33
CA LEU A 106 0.03 -2.55 -10.17
C LEU A 106 -0.61 -2.74 -11.55
N LYS A 107 -1.03 -3.96 -11.86
CA LYS A 107 -1.71 -4.30 -13.12
C LYS A 107 -3.13 -4.79 -12.83
N PRO A 108 -4.17 -4.14 -13.38
CA PRO A 108 -5.52 -4.65 -13.29
C PRO A 108 -5.68 -5.91 -14.15
N LEU A 109 -6.54 -6.80 -13.70
CA LEU A 109 -6.94 -8.06 -14.31
C LEU A 109 -8.47 -8.08 -14.45
N PRO A 110 -9.03 -8.99 -15.28
CA PRO A 110 -10.47 -9.16 -15.36
C PRO A 110 -11.10 -9.51 -14.00
N ARG A 111 -12.36 -9.11 -13.82
CA ARG A 111 -13.17 -9.32 -12.61
C ARG A 111 -12.63 -8.59 -11.38
N ASP A 112 -12.21 -7.33 -11.56
CA ASP A 112 -11.73 -6.44 -10.49
C ASP A 112 -10.61 -7.04 -9.64
N ARG A 113 -9.76 -7.84 -10.28
CA ARG A 113 -8.56 -8.41 -9.66
C ARG A 113 -7.34 -7.61 -10.08
N TYR A 114 -6.28 -7.75 -9.31
CA TYR A 114 -5.03 -7.03 -9.51
C TYR A 114 -3.85 -7.96 -9.25
N THR A 115 -2.74 -7.67 -9.90
CA THR A 115 -1.45 -8.33 -9.63
C THR A 115 -0.33 -7.31 -9.73
N ILE A 116 0.87 -7.68 -9.29
CA ILE A 116 2.08 -6.88 -9.50
C ILE A 116 2.85 -7.47 -10.68
N THR A 117 3.18 -6.64 -11.66
CA THR A 117 4.10 -7.00 -12.73
C THR A 117 5.44 -6.32 -12.53
N THR A 118 6.53 -7.07 -12.70
CA THR A 118 7.89 -6.53 -12.66
C THR A 118 8.45 -6.44 -14.07
N THR A 119 9.07 -5.31 -14.40
CA THR A 119 10.04 -5.30 -15.51
C THR A 119 11.33 -5.94 -15.00
N LEU A 120 11.65 -7.13 -15.52
CA LEU A 120 12.98 -7.71 -15.36
C LEU A 120 13.94 -6.82 -16.15
N SER A 121 14.77 -6.08 -15.43
CA SER A 121 15.94 -5.37 -15.97
C SER A 121 17.08 -6.33 -16.22
#